data_AF-R9XFX8-F1
#
_entry.id   AF-R9XFX8-F1
#
_cell.length_a   1.000
_cell.length_b   1.000
_cell.length_c   1.000
_cell.angle_alpha   90.00
_cell.angle_beta   90.00
_cell.angle_gamma   90.00
#
_symmetry.space_group_name_H-M   'P 1'
#
loop_
_entity.id
_entity.type
_entity.pdbx_description
1 polymer ?
#
loop_
_entity_poly.entity_id
_entity_poly.type
_entity_poly.pdbx_seq_one_letter_code
_entity_poly.pdbx_strand_id
1 'polypeptide(L)'
;MGSKRLISARNHTGAWVTSILVVITFVVFHLMFPALDLDQGDPATQGLSVVDRWIKEQESQALRVNRFYNGDASLMAPFLDKINKYWHVSGTAQIKNWEHIELSLRGQKDRWGVLLSNGIGDNTIDDFETIVDFSIDTQAYNAAVGDGMAIVITSQQDYMREDLHSSYARKQYMLNNALELDNHDLMGFPRNLPGLAIVLDTYKNDPETKLIPPFISMYLNQNPSKEYYDAASDGRRSTSLQLMQLPAHISNGRSKIRIIYLESVGFLKVDIDYSGKGQWIQLFKQATGVQLPKNPATGERYIGIGSRTGTYSQTVILHNVETYEYHWASSTSAEGAEGEDTFDYVQEITKFLKWQLGESIKMEEDEYLKWSLLRTQMFDGDLKKLRDAPPKKRWSPMGFLKRTCIWFAITACVYLVSVYIRVILRRKGILRSRFHKRNFPVGILG
;
A
#
# COMPACT_ATOMS: atom_id res chain seq x y z
N MET A 1 -70.51 -64.49 -56.36
CA MET A 1 -69.27 -64.35 -55.57
C MET A 1 -69.26 -62.96 -54.94
N GLY A 2 -69.05 -62.84 -53.62
CA GLY A 2 -68.84 -61.53 -52.97
C GLY A 2 -69.39 -61.37 -51.54
N SER A 3 -68.70 -61.97 -50.56
CA SER A 3 -68.50 -61.52 -49.17
C SER A 3 -69.66 -60.89 -48.36
N LYS A 4 -70.21 -61.65 -47.41
CA LYS A 4 -70.89 -61.12 -46.20
C LYS A 4 -69.84 -60.72 -45.14
N ARG A 5 -69.86 -59.46 -44.68
CA ARG A 5 -69.08 -59.00 -43.51
C ARG A 5 -69.88 -59.22 -42.22
N LEU A 6 -69.28 -59.89 -41.25
CA LEU A 6 -69.75 -60.00 -39.87
C LEU A 6 -69.32 -58.75 -39.09
N ILE A 7 -70.26 -58.08 -38.43
CA ILE A 7 -69.99 -57.01 -37.46
C ILE A 7 -69.95 -57.65 -36.07
N SER A 8 -68.77 -57.67 -35.47
CA SER A 8 -68.54 -58.08 -34.09
C SER A 8 -68.97 -56.95 -33.15
N ALA A 9 -69.98 -57.19 -32.32
CA ALA A 9 -70.31 -56.32 -31.19
C ALA A 9 -69.14 -56.34 -30.19
N ARG A 10 -68.49 -55.19 -30.02
CA ARG A 10 -67.32 -55.03 -29.17
C ARG A 10 -67.78 -54.59 -27.78
N ASN A 11 -67.46 -55.40 -26.76
CA ASN A 11 -67.85 -55.19 -25.37
C ASN A 11 -67.33 -53.85 -24.82
N HIS A 12 -68.20 -52.85 -24.72
CA HIS A 12 -67.88 -51.54 -24.15
C HIS A 12 -67.70 -51.56 -22.62
N THR A 13 -68.19 -52.59 -21.93
CA THR A 13 -68.18 -52.67 -20.46
C THR A 13 -66.77 -52.77 -19.87
N GLY A 14 -65.84 -53.46 -20.53
CA GLY A 14 -64.46 -53.59 -20.04
C GLY A 14 -63.67 -52.28 -20.10
N ALA A 15 -63.91 -51.45 -21.13
CA ALA A 15 -63.23 -50.18 -21.31
C ALA A 15 -63.64 -49.12 -20.28
N TRP A 16 -64.91 -49.15 -19.84
CA TRP A 16 -65.41 -48.22 -18.82
C TRP A 16 -64.83 -48.53 -17.44
N VAL A 17 -64.71 -49.81 -17.08
CA VAL A 17 -64.13 -50.22 -15.79
C VAL A 17 -62.64 -49.86 -15.71
N THR A 18 -61.88 -50.06 -16.79
CA THR A 18 -60.47 -49.66 -16.81
C THR A 18 -60.28 -48.15 -16.72
N SER A 19 -61.12 -47.36 -17.39
CA SER A 19 -61.03 -45.90 -17.34
C SER A 19 -61.37 -45.35 -15.94
N ILE A 20 -62.36 -45.92 -15.26
CA ILE A 20 -62.73 -45.51 -13.90
C ILE A 20 -61.59 -45.83 -12.92
N LEU A 21 -60.95 -46.99 -13.06
CA LEU A 21 -59.85 -47.42 -12.20
C LEU A 21 -58.59 -46.54 -12.37
N VAL A 22 -58.32 -46.09 -13.60
CA VAL A 22 -57.25 -45.12 -13.90
C VAL A 22 -57.55 -43.74 -13.29
N VAL A 23 -58.78 -43.27 -13.36
CA VAL A 23 -59.16 -41.97 -12.78
C VAL A 23 -59.10 -42.01 -11.25
N ILE A 24 -59.55 -43.09 -10.62
CA ILE A 24 -59.49 -43.24 -9.15
C ILE A 24 -58.04 -43.31 -8.67
N THR A 25 -57.18 -44.07 -9.36
CA THR A 25 -55.75 -44.13 -9.01
C THR A 25 -55.06 -42.77 -9.20
N PHE A 26 -55.41 -42.02 -10.23
CA PHE A 26 -54.90 -40.66 -10.46
C PHE A 26 -55.32 -39.67 -9.36
N VAL A 27 -56.59 -39.73 -8.92
CA VAL A 27 -57.11 -38.87 -7.83
C VAL A 27 -56.50 -39.23 -6.48
N VAL A 28 -56.36 -40.53 -6.17
CA VAL A 28 -55.71 -40.98 -4.93
C VAL A 28 -54.23 -40.59 -4.91
N PHE A 29 -53.54 -40.66 -6.06
CA PHE A 29 -52.16 -40.22 -6.18
C PHE A 29 -52.01 -38.72 -5.94
N HIS A 30 -52.88 -37.88 -6.52
CA HIS A 30 -52.82 -36.42 -6.30
C HIS A 30 -53.19 -36.00 -4.87
N LEU A 31 -54.09 -36.74 -4.20
CA LEU A 31 -54.41 -36.50 -2.79
C LEU A 31 -53.29 -36.92 -1.84
N MET A 32 -52.55 -37.97 -2.17
CA MET A 32 -51.43 -38.48 -1.34
C MET A 32 -50.13 -37.70 -1.56
N PHE A 33 -49.95 -37.04 -2.71
CA PHE A 33 -48.73 -36.29 -3.07
C PHE A 33 -49.02 -34.84 -3.52
N PRO A 34 -49.56 -33.97 -2.63
CA PRO A 34 -49.89 -32.58 -2.98
C PRO A 34 -48.66 -31.70 -3.28
N ALA A 35 -47.44 -32.23 -3.16
CA ALA A 35 -46.18 -31.50 -3.35
C ALA A 35 -45.63 -31.55 -4.80
N LEU A 36 -46.36 -32.15 -5.75
CA LEU A 36 -45.93 -32.25 -7.16
C LEU A 36 -46.63 -31.26 -8.11
N ASP A 37 -47.53 -30.41 -7.60
CA ASP A 37 -48.33 -29.47 -8.41
C ASP A 37 -48.06 -27.98 -8.10
N LEU A 38 -46.86 -27.66 -7.60
CA LEU A 38 -46.38 -26.29 -7.44
C LEU A 38 -45.18 -26.05 -8.37
N ASP A 39 -45.46 -25.76 -9.65
CA ASP A 39 -44.98 -24.55 -10.33
C ASP A 39 -45.48 -24.54 -11.79
N GLN A 40 -46.68 -23.99 -12.04
CA GLN A 40 -46.98 -23.40 -13.34
C GLN A 40 -46.45 -21.96 -13.35
N GLY A 41 -45.13 -21.85 -13.48
CA GLY A 41 -44.44 -20.62 -13.90
C GLY A 41 -44.35 -20.57 -15.43
N ASP A 42 -44.43 -19.37 -15.98
CA ASP A 42 -44.55 -19.04 -17.41
C ASP A 42 -43.66 -19.88 -18.38
N PRO A 43 -44.19 -20.27 -19.55
CA PRO A 43 -43.50 -21.13 -20.53
C PRO A 43 -42.31 -20.47 -21.28
N ALA A 44 -41.85 -19.29 -20.85
CA ALA A 44 -40.76 -18.56 -21.49
C ALA A 44 -39.34 -18.99 -21.02
N THR A 45 -39.20 -19.92 -20.07
CA THR A 45 -37.89 -20.24 -19.45
C THR A 45 -37.43 -21.70 -19.54
N GLN A 46 -38.19 -22.60 -20.16
CA GLN A 46 -37.82 -24.02 -20.28
C GLN A 46 -36.87 -24.33 -21.45
N GLY A 47 -35.80 -23.54 -21.59
CA GLY A 47 -34.80 -23.71 -22.63
C GLY A 47 -33.36 -23.43 -22.19
N LEU A 48 -33.07 -23.44 -20.89
CA LEU A 48 -31.72 -23.30 -20.36
C LEU A 48 -31.18 -24.67 -19.96
N SER A 49 -30.03 -25.04 -20.53
CA SER A 49 -29.36 -26.31 -20.25
C SER A 49 -29.05 -26.43 -18.76
N VAL A 50 -28.86 -27.65 -18.25
CA VAL A 50 -28.40 -27.87 -16.86
C VAL A 50 -27.14 -27.05 -16.56
N VAL A 51 -26.30 -26.85 -17.58
CA VAL A 51 -25.09 -26.01 -17.52
C VAL A 51 -25.46 -24.53 -17.34
N ASP A 52 -26.43 -24.02 -18.08
CA ASP A 52 -26.86 -22.62 -17.93
C ASP A 52 -27.54 -22.36 -16.59
N ARG A 53 -28.27 -23.35 -16.06
CA ARG A 53 -28.88 -23.26 -14.72
C ARG A 53 -27.81 -23.28 -13.62
N TRP A 54 -26.79 -24.12 -13.76
CA TRP A 54 -25.64 -24.18 -12.85
C TRP A 54 -24.76 -22.93 -12.94
N ILE A 55 -24.59 -22.36 -14.14
CA ILE A 55 -23.93 -21.05 -14.36
C ILE A 55 -24.74 -19.95 -13.69
N LYS A 56 -26.07 -19.92 -13.86
CA LYS A 56 -26.95 -18.96 -13.19
C LYS A 56 -26.95 -19.12 -11.67
N GLU A 57 -26.88 -20.35 -11.17
CA GLU A 57 -26.78 -20.64 -9.73
C GLU A 57 -25.45 -20.19 -9.15
N GLN A 58 -24.32 -20.42 -9.84
CA GLN A 58 -23.02 -19.86 -9.47
C GLN A 58 -22.98 -18.33 -9.54
N GLU A 59 -23.64 -17.72 -10.54
CA GLU A 59 -23.78 -16.26 -10.65
C GLU A 59 -24.72 -15.67 -9.59
N SER A 60 -25.60 -16.48 -9.00
CA SER A 60 -26.56 -16.06 -7.97
C SER A 60 -26.06 -16.22 -6.52
N GLN A 61 -24.90 -16.85 -6.31
CA GLN A 61 -24.27 -16.89 -4.99
C GLN A 61 -23.75 -15.49 -4.65
N ALA A 62 -24.28 -14.91 -3.56
CA ALA A 62 -23.81 -13.63 -3.05
C ALA A 62 -22.29 -13.71 -2.79
N LEU A 63 -21.54 -12.74 -3.29
CA LEU A 63 -20.09 -12.65 -3.11
C LEU A 63 -19.77 -12.72 -1.62
N ARG A 64 -18.88 -13.65 -1.24
CA ARG A 64 -18.43 -13.79 0.15
C ARG A 64 -17.35 -12.77 0.51
N VAL A 65 -16.68 -12.18 -0.47
CA VAL A 65 -15.69 -11.10 -0.28
C VAL A 65 -16.34 -9.75 -0.54
N ASN A 66 -16.10 -8.79 0.35
CA ASN A 66 -16.60 -7.43 0.27
C ASN A 66 -15.46 -6.41 0.34
N ARG A 67 -15.72 -5.24 -0.25
CA ARG A 67 -14.85 -4.07 -0.20
C ARG A 67 -15.16 -3.22 1.04
N PHE A 68 -14.19 -3.08 1.93
CA PHE A 68 -14.27 -2.28 3.15
C PHE A 68 -13.45 -1.01 3.01
N TYR A 69 -13.95 0.11 3.52
CA TYR A 69 -13.21 1.37 3.48
C TYR A 69 -12.23 1.45 4.66
N ASN A 70 -10.95 1.63 4.37
CA ASN A 70 -9.92 1.81 5.40
C ASN A 70 -9.76 3.31 5.70
N GLY A 71 -10.32 3.74 6.84
CA GLY A 71 -10.29 5.14 7.25
C GLY A 71 -8.92 5.66 7.66
N ASP A 72 -8.03 4.77 8.12
CA ASP A 72 -6.70 5.09 8.66
C ASP A 72 -5.68 5.28 7.52
N ALA A 73 -5.76 4.45 6.48
CA ALA A 73 -4.98 4.57 5.24
C ALA A 73 -5.61 5.49 4.18
N SER A 74 -6.65 6.25 4.54
CA SER A 74 -7.35 7.19 3.66
C SER A 74 -7.25 8.63 4.16
N LEU A 75 -7.18 9.59 3.25
CA LEU A 75 -7.01 11.02 3.53
C LEU A 75 -8.01 11.87 2.73
N MET A 76 -9.00 12.43 3.41
CA MET A 76 -10.05 13.29 2.84
C MET A 76 -10.27 14.52 3.71
N ALA A 77 -10.85 15.59 3.15
CA ALA A 77 -11.22 16.77 3.91
C ALA A 77 -12.30 16.46 4.97
N PRO A 78 -12.20 17.00 6.21
CA PRO A 78 -11.12 17.84 6.72
C PRO A 78 -9.81 17.06 6.99
N PHE A 79 -8.68 17.60 6.54
CA PHE A 79 -7.40 16.87 6.53
C PHE A 79 -6.63 16.85 7.86
N LEU A 80 -6.67 17.93 8.64
CA LEU A 80 -5.75 18.14 9.77
C LEU A 80 -5.88 17.05 10.84
N ASP A 81 -7.10 16.61 11.16
CA ASP A 81 -7.32 15.58 12.18
C ASP A 81 -6.70 14.25 11.74
N LYS A 82 -6.89 13.88 10.47
CA LYS A 82 -6.31 12.66 9.90
C LYS A 82 -4.80 12.77 9.78
N ILE A 83 -4.28 13.92 9.37
CA ILE A 83 -2.84 14.13 9.27
C ILE A 83 -2.17 14.01 10.63
N ASN A 84 -2.71 14.67 11.65
CA ASN A 84 -2.14 14.61 12.99
C ASN A 84 -2.10 13.19 13.58
N LYS A 85 -2.98 12.29 13.11
CA LYS A 85 -3.11 10.94 13.65
C LYS A 85 -2.48 9.85 12.78
N TYR A 86 -2.61 9.93 11.47
CA TYR A 86 -2.39 8.82 10.54
C TYR A 86 -1.40 9.11 9.40
N TRP A 87 -0.93 10.35 9.25
CA TRP A 87 -0.04 10.72 8.14
C TRP A 87 1.14 11.55 8.60
N HIS A 88 2.30 11.30 8.00
CA HIS A 88 3.46 12.16 8.09
C HIS A 88 3.45 13.14 6.93
N VAL A 89 3.77 14.41 7.23
CA VAL A 89 3.92 15.48 6.25
C VAL A 89 5.32 16.02 6.37
N SER A 90 6.01 16.19 5.25
CA SER A 90 7.35 16.78 5.22
C SER A 90 7.58 17.64 3.98
N GLY A 91 8.67 18.40 4.00
CA GLY A 91 8.99 19.36 2.96
C GLY A 91 8.16 20.64 3.05
N THR A 92 7.73 21.15 1.90
CA THR A 92 6.99 22.41 1.75
C THR A 92 5.50 22.23 1.49
N ALA A 93 4.96 21.04 1.74
CA ALA A 93 3.54 20.74 1.53
C ALA A 93 2.66 21.68 2.37
N GLN A 94 1.62 22.26 1.76
CA GLN A 94 0.68 23.16 2.41
C GLN A 94 -0.70 22.51 2.51
N ILE A 95 -1.25 22.46 3.73
CA ILE A 95 -2.53 21.80 4.01
C ILE A 95 -3.62 22.86 4.06
N LYS A 96 -4.51 22.89 3.06
CA LYS A 96 -5.76 23.66 3.13
C LYS A 96 -6.85 22.72 3.65
N ASN A 97 -7.04 22.73 4.97
CA ASN A 97 -7.81 21.73 5.71
C ASN A 97 -9.14 21.31 5.07
N TRP A 98 -9.89 22.24 4.50
CA TRP A 98 -11.24 22.01 3.96
C TRP A 98 -11.30 21.92 2.43
N GLU A 99 -10.17 22.05 1.74
CA GLU A 99 -10.13 22.13 0.27
C GLU A 99 -9.26 21.02 -0.31
N HIS A 100 -7.94 21.14 -0.14
CA HIS A 100 -6.95 20.25 -0.75
C HIS A 100 -5.58 20.42 -0.09
N ILE A 101 -4.60 19.61 -0.51
CA ILE A 101 -3.21 19.70 -0.06
C ILE A 101 -2.34 20.06 -1.26
N GLU A 102 -1.55 21.12 -1.14
CA GLU A 102 -0.62 21.57 -2.17
C GLU A 102 0.74 20.96 -1.87
N LEU A 103 1.13 19.93 -2.64
CA LEU A 103 2.40 19.23 -2.46
C LEU A 103 3.58 20.10 -2.90
N SER A 104 3.39 20.82 -4.00
CA SER A 104 4.34 21.78 -4.55
C SER A 104 3.61 22.98 -5.11
N LEU A 105 4.32 24.11 -5.23
CA LEU A 105 3.78 25.37 -5.73
C LEU A 105 4.63 25.92 -6.87
N ARG A 106 3.94 26.41 -7.90
CA ARG A 106 4.56 27.21 -8.96
C ARG A 106 5.24 28.46 -8.38
N GLY A 107 6.43 28.77 -8.88
CA GLY A 107 7.28 29.86 -8.40
C GLY A 107 8.29 29.44 -7.33
N GLN A 108 8.14 28.26 -6.72
CA GLN A 108 9.10 27.73 -5.76
C GLN A 108 10.04 26.73 -6.43
N LYS A 109 11.33 27.07 -6.51
CA LYS A 109 12.37 26.21 -7.10
C LYS A 109 13.03 25.34 -6.04
N ASP A 110 13.47 24.15 -6.46
CA ASP A 110 14.19 23.17 -5.63
C ASP A 110 13.45 22.84 -4.32
N ARG A 111 12.11 22.74 -4.39
CA ARG A 111 11.25 22.39 -3.26
C ARG A 111 10.60 21.05 -3.48
N TRP A 112 10.22 20.41 -2.39
CA TRP A 112 9.50 19.15 -2.43
C TRP A 112 8.52 19.10 -1.27
N GLY A 113 7.45 18.36 -1.44
CA GLY A 113 6.46 18.10 -0.38
C GLY A 113 5.99 16.66 -0.51
N VAL A 114 5.90 15.98 0.63
CA VAL A 114 5.48 14.59 0.70
C VAL A 114 4.48 14.37 1.82
N LEU A 115 3.55 13.46 1.57
CA LEU A 115 2.70 12.83 2.57
C LEU A 115 2.95 11.32 2.55
N LEU A 116 2.97 10.70 3.71
CA LEU A 116 3.16 9.25 3.87
C LEU A 116 2.28 8.74 5.02
N SER A 117 1.52 7.67 4.83
CA SER A 117 0.77 7.07 5.94
C SER A 117 1.71 6.54 7.02
N ASN A 118 1.31 6.66 8.27
CA ASN A 118 2.22 6.51 9.42
C ASN A 118 2.15 5.14 10.13
N GLY A 119 1.44 4.17 9.56
CA GLY A 119 1.28 2.84 10.18
C GLY A 119 0.36 2.80 11.39
N ILE A 120 -0.12 3.92 11.92
CA ILE A 120 -1.06 3.91 13.04
C ILE A 120 -2.43 3.49 12.53
N GLY A 121 -3.05 2.50 13.17
CA GLY A 121 -4.31 1.90 12.74
C GLY A 121 -4.08 0.59 12.01
N ASP A 122 -4.92 0.27 11.05
CA ASP A 122 -4.71 -0.87 10.16
C ASP A 122 -3.99 -0.43 8.88
N ASN A 123 -2.69 -0.72 8.78
CA ASN A 123 -1.91 -0.58 7.55
C ASN A 123 -1.34 -1.92 7.07
N THR A 124 -1.90 -3.04 7.56
CA THR A 124 -1.62 -4.38 7.05
C THR A 124 -2.45 -4.63 5.79
N ILE A 125 -2.24 -3.77 4.79
CA ILE A 125 -2.97 -3.78 3.53
C ILE A 125 -2.38 -4.82 2.56
N ASP A 126 -2.98 -6.01 2.56
CA ASP A 126 -2.53 -7.15 1.76
C ASP A 126 -3.29 -7.27 0.45
N ASP A 127 -4.62 -7.17 0.51
CA ASP A 127 -5.52 -7.15 -0.62
C ASP A 127 -6.30 -5.84 -0.62
N PHE A 128 -5.85 -4.85 -1.41
CA PHE A 128 -6.34 -3.48 -1.32
C PHE A 128 -6.49 -2.76 -2.66
N GLU A 129 -7.26 -1.68 -2.61
CA GLU A 129 -7.45 -0.71 -3.69
C GLU A 129 -7.24 0.71 -3.14
N THR A 130 -6.27 1.44 -3.68
CA THR A 130 -6.03 2.85 -3.36
C THR A 130 -6.34 3.73 -4.56
N ILE A 131 -7.15 4.76 -4.35
CA ILE A 131 -7.51 5.77 -5.34
C ILE A 131 -6.95 7.12 -4.88
N VAL A 132 -6.09 7.71 -5.71
CA VAL A 132 -5.51 9.03 -5.47
C VAL A 132 -6.14 10.03 -6.44
N ASP A 133 -6.84 11.03 -5.91
CA ASP A 133 -7.43 12.15 -6.67
C ASP A 133 -6.49 13.36 -6.58
N PHE A 134 -6.00 13.81 -7.74
CA PHE A 134 -5.00 14.87 -7.82
C PHE A 134 -5.22 15.78 -9.04
N SER A 135 -4.53 16.91 -9.07
CA SER A 135 -4.44 17.77 -10.24
C SER A 135 -3.04 18.37 -10.35
N ILE A 136 -2.52 18.45 -11.58
CA ILE A 136 -1.22 19.06 -11.88
C ILE A 136 -1.46 20.24 -12.82
N ASP A 137 -0.91 21.41 -12.49
CA ASP A 137 -0.90 22.55 -13.42
C ASP A 137 0.14 22.32 -14.51
N THR A 138 -0.32 21.91 -15.70
CA THR A 138 0.51 21.68 -16.89
C THR A 138 0.56 22.90 -17.82
N GLN A 139 -0.08 24.02 -17.46
CA GLN A 139 -0.11 25.22 -18.32
C GLN A 139 1.23 25.97 -18.33
N ALA A 140 1.96 25.81 -19.43
CA ALA A 140 3.15 26.57 -19.77
C ALA A 140 2.80 27.93 -20.39
N TYR A 141 2.24 28.87 -19.62
CA TYR A 141 1.91 30.20 -20.16
C TYR A 141 3.15 31.01 -20.59
N ASN A 142 4.32 30.82 -19.96
CA ASN A 142 5.57 31.55 -20.28
C ASN A 142 6.87 30.82 -19.87
N ALA A 143 6.78 29.61 -19.31
CA ALA A 143 7.94 28.84 -18.81
C ALA A 143 7.64 27.35 -18.84
N ALA A 144 8.65 26.52 -19.01
CA ALA A 144 8.52 25.08 -18.81
C ALA A 144 8.07 24.78 -17.38
N VAL A 145 7.28 23.72 -17.22
CA VAL A 145 6.76 23.21 -15.95
C VAL A 145 7.53 21.94 -15.56
N GLY A 146 7.64 21.65 -14.27
CA GLY A 146 8.41 20.52 -13.74
C GLY A 146 8.40 20.46 -12.21
N ASP A 147 8.78 19.35 -11.59
CA ASP A 147 9.31 18.12 -12.24
C ASP A 147 8.26 17.00 -12.32
N GLY A 148 7.32 16.94 -11.39
CA GLY A 148 6.31 15.88 -11.42
C GLY A 148 5.69 15.58 -10.07
N MET A 149 5.10 14.39 -9.98
CA MET A 149 4.65 13.79 -8.73
C MET A 149 4.94 12.29 -8.72
N ALA A 150 5.02 11.69 -7.54
CA ALA A 150 5.07 10.26 -7.36
C ALA A 150 4.00 9.78 -6.38
N ILE A 151 3.40 8.64 -6.69
CA ILE A 151 2.58 7.87 -5.76
C ILE A 151 3.37 6.61 -5.42
N VAL A 152 3.56 6.34 -4.13
CA VAL A 152 4.38 5.21 -3.67
C VAL A 152 3.58 4.30 -2.74
N ILE A 153 3.82 3.00 -2.85
CA ILE A 153 3.43 2.00 -1.85
C ILE A 153 4.73 1.40 -1.34
N THR A 154 5.13 1.76 -0.12
CA THR A 154 6.47 1.47 0.42
C THR A 154 6.44 0.64 1.69
N SER A 155 7.51 -0.12 1.94
CA SER A 155 7.74 -0.83 3.19
C SER A 155 8.39 0.03 4.28
N GLN A 156 8.78 1.28 3.99
CA GLN A 156 9.50 2.13 4.94
C GLN A 156 8.82 3.48 5.16
N GLN A 157 8.59 3.81 6.43
CA GLN A 157 8.16 5.15 6.86
C GLN A 157 9.05 5.78 7.94
N ASP A 158 9.86 4.97 8.64
CA ASP A 158 10.50 5.35 9.90
C ASP A 158 11.42 6.57 9.76
N TYR A 159 11.97 6.77 8.56
CA TYR A 159 12.82 7.92 8.26
C TYR A 159 12.11 9.28 8.38
N MET A 160 10.77 9.31 8.33
CA MET A 160 9.98 10.52 8.55
C MET A 160 9.73 10.81 10.03
N ARG A 161 9.82 9.77 10.89
CA ARG A 161 9.55 9.86 12.33
C ARG A 161 10.82 10.01 13.15
N GLU A 162 11.89 9.31 12.77
CA GLU A 162 13.11 9.29 13.57
C GLU A 162 13.71 10.70 13.68
N ASP A 163 14.15 11.06 14.89
CA ASP A 163 14.90 12.29 15.12
C ASP A 163 16.29 12.15 14.49
N LEU A 164 16.35 12.50 13.20
CA LEU A 164 17.57 12.52 12.39
C LEU A 164 18.14 13.94 12.28
N HIS A 165 17.98 14.76 13.33
CA HIS A 165 18.51 16.12 13.37
C HIS A 165 20.05 16.16 13.36
N SER A 166 20.71 15.15 13.96
CA SER A 166 22.18 15.07 13.91
C SER A 166 22.67 14.38 12.64
N SER A 167 23.74 14.93 12.03
CA SER A 167 24.40 14.33 10.86
C SER A 167 24.88 12.90 11.11
N TYR A 168 25.29 12.61 12.35
CA TYR A 168 25.68 11.27 12.78
C TYR A 168 24.49 10.30 12.80
N ALA A 169 23.37 10.67 13.43
CA ALA A 169 22.17 9.82 13.47
C ALA A 169 21.64 9.55 12.06
N ARG A 170 21.59 10.58 11.21
CA ARG A 170 21.20 10.44 9.80
C ARG A 170 22.10 9.47 9.06
N LYS A 171 23.42 9.65 9.14
CA LYS A 171 24.38 8.76 8.48
C LYS A 171 24.28 7.32 8.99
N GLN A 172 24.06 7.14 10.29
CA GLN A 172 23.88 5.81 10.88
C GLN A 172 22.59 5.15 10.37
N TYR A 173 21.50 5.91 10.25
CA TYR A 173 20.25 5.42 9.68
C TYR A 173 20.43 5.00 8.23
N MET A 174 21.08 5.84 7.40
CA MET A 174 21.37 5.54 6.00
C MET A 174 22.21 4.26 5.87
N LEU A 175 23.20 4.04 6.74
CA LEU A 175 24.01 2.82 6.72
C LEU A 175 23.23 1.58 7.15
N ASN A 176 22.30 1.71 8.10
CA ASN A 176 21.55 0.58 8.62
C ASN A 176 20.40 0.16 7.68
N ASN A 177 19.73 1.13 7.04
CA ASN A 177 18.56 0.89 6.20
C ASN A 177 18.86 0.98 4.70
N ALA A 178 20.10 1.32 4.35
CA ALA A 178 20.56 1.58 2.98
C ALA A 178 19.75 2.63 2.22
N LEU A 179 19.01 3.51 2.92
CA LEU A 179 18.14 4.52 2.32
C LEU A 179 18.89 5.85 2.12
N GLU A 180 18.76 6.48 0.96
CA GLU A 180 19.42 7.75 0.63
C GLU A 180 18.56 8.96 0.98
N LEU A 181 18.52 9.31 2.26
CA LEU A 181 17.62 10.35 2.80
C LEU A 181 17.81 11.75 2.24
N ASP A 182 19.03 12.10 1.84
CA ASP A 182 19.35 13.44 1.34
C ASP A 182 19.06 13.58 -0.17
N ASN A 183 18.76 12.49 -0.87
CA ASN A 183 18.45 12.50 -2.29
C ASN A 183 16.93 12.32 -2.52
N HIS A 184 16.26 13.42 -2.87
CA HIS A 184 14.82 13.47 -3.11
C HIS A 184 14.43 13.35 -4.60
N ASP A 185 15.22 12.65 -5.41
CA ASP A 185 15.01 12.53 -6.86
C ASP A 185 13.72 11.76 -7.22
N LEU A 186 13.19 10.93 -6.32
CA LEU A 186 11.88 10.29 -6.50
C LEU A 186 10.74 11.24 -6.09
N MET A 187 10.66 12.39 -6.77
CA MET A 187 9.61 13.40 -6.60
C MET A 187 9.34 13.78 -5.13
N GLY A 188 10.42 13.98 -4.35
CA GLY A 188 10.35 14.32 -2.93
C GLY A 188 10.67 13.16 -2.00
N PHE A 189 10.52 11.91 -2.45
CA PHE A 189 10.95 10.73 -1.70
C PHE A 189 12.43 10.40 -1.92
N PRO A 190 13.07 9.67 -0.98
CA PRO A 190 14.37 9.06 -1.21
C PRO A 190 14.41 8.29 -2.53
N ARG A 191 15.42 8.52 -3.38
CA ARG A 191 15.46 7.91 -4.73
C ARG A 191 15.47 6.39 -4.77
N ASN A 192 15.89 5.75 -3.68
CA ASN A 192 15.99 4.31 -3.51
C ASN A 192 14.96 3.77 -2.49
N LEU A 193 13.84 4.47 -2.32
CA LEU A 193 12.75 4.02 -1.46
C LEU A 193 12.25 2.63 -1.94
N PRO A 194 12.22 1.61 -1.07
CA PRO A 194 11.73 0.28 -1.44
C PRO A 194 10.21 0.30 -1.57
N GLY A 195 9.66 -0.33 -2.61
CA GLY A 195 8.23 -0.31 -2.88
C GLY A 195 7.89 -0.17 -4.35
N LEU A 196 6.59 -0.02 -4.62
CA LEU A 196 6.08 0.43 -5.91
C LEU A 196 6.14 1.95 -5.96
N ALA A 197 6.69 2.50 -7.03
CA ALA A 197 6.65 3.93 -7.32
C ALA A 197 6.01 4.16 -8.68
N ILE A 198 4.96 4.97 -8.71
CA ILE A 198 4.29 5.46 -9.91
C ILE A 198 4.69 6.93 -10.07
N VAL A 199 5.54 7.21 -11.05
CA VAL A 199 6.12 8.54 -11.27
C VAL A 199 5.43 9.18 -12.47
N LEU A 200 4.77 10.31 -12.24
CA LEU A 200 4.20 11.18 -13.26
C LEU A 200 5.18 12.33 -13.48
N ASP A 201 5.95 12.21 -14.56
CA ASP A 201 6.96 13.18 -14.94
C ASP A 201 6.37 14.19 -15.91
N THR A 202 6.57 15.47 -15.63
CA THR A 202 6.07 16.58 -16.46
C THR A 202 7.19 17.36 -17.13
N TYR A 203 8.44 16.98 -16.87
CA TYR A 203 9.61 17.60 -17.46
C TYR A 203 10.48 16.55 -18.18
N LYS A 204 11.28 17.00 -19.14
CA LYS A 204 12.20 16.12 -19.87
C LYS A 204 13.62 16.49 -19.45
N ASN A 205 14.19 15.71 -18.53
CA ASN A 205 15.56 15.93 -18.07
C ASN A 205 16.58 15.42 -19.09
N ASP A 206 16.29 14.29 -19.74
CA ASP A 206 17.20 13.64 -20.67
C ASP A 206 16.82 13.92 -22.12
N PRO A 207 17.68 14.58 -22.91
CA PRO A 207 17.46 14.78 -24.33
C PRO A 207 17.17 13.48 -25.11
N GLU A 208 17.73 12.35 -24.68
CA GLU A 208 17.55 11.02 -25.30
C GLU A 208 16.17 10.41 -25.04
N THR A 209 15.40 10.93 -24.07
CA THR A 209 14.04 10.46 -23.78
C THR A 209 13.15 10.69 -24.99
N LYS A 210 12.61 9.60 -25.55
CA LYS A 210 11.75 9.66 -26.75
C LYS A 210 10.34 10.18 -26.45
N LEU A 211 9.88 10.04 -25.21
CA LEU A 211 8.56 10.47 -24.79
C LEU A 211 8.52 11.98 -24.59
N ILE A 212 7.41 12.58 -24.99
CA ILE A 212 7.11 13.98 -24.75
C ILE A 212 6.38 14.05 -23.40
N PRO A 213 6.84 14.86 -22.43
CA PRO A 213 6.11 15.05 -21.19
C PRO A 213 4.70 15.63 -21.42
N PRO A 214 3.72 15.28 -20.58
CA PRO A 214 3.88 14.42 -19.42
C PRO A 214 3.88 12.93 -19.78
N PHE A 215 4.62 12.12 -19.02
CA PHE A 215 4.60 10.66 -19.12
C PHE A 215 4.54 10.03 -17.73
N ILE A 216 3.98 8.84 -17.66
CA ILE A 216 3.89 8.06 -16.43
C ILE A 216 4.78 6.85 -16.54
N SER A 217 5.47 6.53 -15.46
CA SER A 217 6.38 5.41 -15.35
C SER A 217 6.15 4.68 -14.04
N MET A 218 6.38 3.37 -14.02
CA MET A 218 6.23 2.56 -12.82
C MET A 218 7.51 1.78 -12.56
N TYR A 219 7.97 1.84 -11.32
CA TYR A 219 9.18 1.16 -10.85
C TYR A 219 8.85 0.34 -9.61
N LEU A 220 9.44 -0.85 -9.53
CA LEU A 220 9.43 -1.68 -8.33
C LEU A 220 10.85 -1.75 -7.79
N ASN A 221 11.04 -1.27 -6.57
CA ASN A 221 12.30 -1.36 -5.84
C ASN A 221 12.17 -2.40 -4.73
N GLN A 222 12.89 -3.52 -4.86
CA GLN A 222 12.92 -4.60 -3.89
C GLN A 222 14.14 -4.51 -2.98
N ASN A 223 15.21 -3.84 -3.42
CA ASN A 223 16.46 -3.76 -2.68
C ASN A 223 17.03 -2.34 -2.64
N PRO A 224 16.81 -1.58 -1.56
CA PRO A 224 17.24 -0.19 -1.47
C PRO A 224 18.77 -0.03 -1.53
N SER A 225 19.55 -1.08 -1.25
CA SER A 225 21.02 -1.03 -1.35
C SER A 225 21.57 -1.06 -2.78
N LYS A 226 20.77 -1.49 -3.76
CA LYS A 226 21.21 -1.71 -5.15
C LYS A 226 20.33 -0.99 -6.17
N GLU A 227 19.06 -0.84 -5.85
CA GLU A 227 18.02 -0.35 -6.74
C GLU A 227 17.66 1.09 -6.40
N TYR A 228 17.61 1.95 -7.40
CA TYR A 228 17.23 3.35 -7.27
C TYR A 228 16.63 3.89 -8.58
N TYR A 229 15.86 4.97 -8.45
CA TYR A 229 15.33 5.77 -9.54
C TYR A 229 16.32 6.87 -9.94
N ASP A 230 16.57 7.06 -11.24
CA ASP A 230 17.45 8.11 -11.78
C ASP A 230 16.63 9.21 -12.49
N ALA A 231 16.27 10.28 -11.76
CA ALA A 231 15.52 11.41 -12.32
C ALA A 231 16.24 12.10 -13.48
N ALA A 232 17.58 12.18 -13.43
CA ALA A 232 18.36 12.85 -14.48
C ALA A 232 18.26 12.17 -15.85
N SER A 233 17.91 10.87 -15.90
CA SER A 233 17.66 10.14 -17.15
C SER A 233 16.19 9.87 -17.42
N ASP A 234 15.29 10.60 -16.76
CA ASP A 234 13.84 10.35 -16.79
C ASP A 234 13.52 8.88 -16.45
N GLY A 235 14.33 8.29 -15.57
CA GLY A 235 14.24 6.92 -15.11
C GLY A 235 14.78 5.84 -16.06
N ARG A 236 15.42 6.18 -17.18
CA ARG A 236 16.01 5.23 -18.15
C ARG A 236 17.21 4.45 -17.58
N ARG A 237 18.02 5.09 -16.73
CA ARG A 237 19.18 4.48 -16.06
C ARG A 237 18.87 4.05 -14.63
N SER A 238 17.59 4.02 -14.25
CA SER A 238 17.17 3.45 -12.97
C SER A 238 17.60 1.99 -12.89
N THR A 239 18.03 1.57 -11.71
CA THR A 239 18.41 0.17 -11.45
C THR A 239 17.24 -0.64 -10.87
N SER A 240 16.20 0.03 -10.37
CA SER A 240 14.92 -0.58 -9.99
C SER A 240 14.20 -1.19 -11.20
N LEU A 241 13.40 -2.24 -10.97
CA LEU A 241 12.64 -2.91 -12.02
C LEU A 241 11.58 -1.97 -12.62
N GLN A 242 11.77 -1.56 -13.87
CA GLN A 242 10.79 -0.76 -14.60
C GLN A 242 9.65 -1.66 -15.12
N LEU A 243 8.43 -1.42 -14.64
CA LEU A 243 7.23 -2.18 -15.02
C LEU A 243 6.57 -1.61 -16.27
N MET A 244 6.54 -0.29 -16.40
CA MET A 244 5.98 0.39 -17.57
C MET A 244 6.49 1.83 -17.72
N GLN A 245 6.37 2.37 -18.93
CA GLN A 245 6.51 3.79 -19.22
C GLN A 245 5.63 4.17 -20.43
N LEU A 246 4.72 5.11 -20.25
CA LEU A 246 3.69 5.47 -21.23
C LEU A 246 3.48 7.00 -21.27
N PRO A 247 3.08 7.58 -22.41
CA PRO A 247 2.60 8.96 -22.44
C PRO A 247 1.42 9.16 -21.48
N ALA A 248 1.35 10.33 -20.85
CA ALA A 248 0.24 10.72 -20.00
C ALA A 248 -0.52 11.89 -20.62
N HIS A 249 -1.85 11.87 -20.52
CA HIS A 249 -2.72 12.92 -21.06
C HIS A 249 -3.31 13.78 -19.92
N ILE A 250 -2.43 14.28 -19.06
CA ILE A 250 -2.82 15.09 -17.90
C ILE A 250 -3.20 16.49 -18.39
N SER A 251 -4.45 16.88 -18.12
CA SER A 251 -4.95 18.22 -18.39
C SER A 251 -5.08 19.02 -17.09
N ASN A 252 -5.36 20.33 -17.18
CA ASN A 252 -5.59 21.22 -16.03
C ASN A 252 -6.94 20.94 -15.32
N GLY A 253 -7.14 19.70 -14.89
CA GLY A 253 -8.32 19.21 -14.20
C GLY A 253 -7.96 18.14 -13.18
N ARG A 254 -9.00 17.53 -12.59
CA ARG A 254 -8.82 16.40 -11.69
C ARG A 254 -8.56 15.13 -12.47
N SER A 255 -7.55 14.39 -12.04
CA SER A 255 -7.24 13.05 -12.52
C SER A 255 -7.21 12.10 -11.32
N LYS A 256 -7.57 10.85 -11.56
CA LYS A 256 -7.54 9.81 -10.53
C LYS A 256 -6.63 8.67 -10.97
N ILE A 257 -5.74 8.23 -10.09
CA ILE A 257 -5.01 6.97 -10.28
C ILE A 257 -5.59 5.96 -9.29
N ARG A 258 -5.87 4.75 -9.78
CA ARG A 258 -6.30 3.62 -8.98
C ARG A 258 -5.25 2.54 -9.03
N ILE A 259 -4.83 2.07 -7.87
CA ILE A 259 -3.90 0.96 -7.68
C ILE A 259 -4.69 -0.16 -7.02
N ILE A 260 -4.77 -1.32 -7.66
CA ILE A 260 -5.38 -2.54 -7.10
C ILE A 260 -4.27 -3.56 -6.95
N TYR A 261 -3.99 -3.96 -5.72
CA TYR A 261 -3.00 -4.97 -5.41
C TYR A 261 -3.63 -6.06 -4.58
N LEU A 262 -3.48 -7.30 -5.02
CA LEU A 262 -3.93 -8.46 -4.28
C LEU A 262 -2.76 -9.40 -4.05
N GLU A 263 -2.21 -9.37 -2.84
CA GLU A 263 -1.13 -10.25 -2.44
C GLU A 263 -1.54 -11.73 -2.47
N SER A 264 -2.79 -12.03 -2.14
CA SER A 264 -3.31 -13.40 -2.10
C SER A 264 -3.15 -14.14 -3.44
N VAL A 265 -3.17 -13.41 -4.56
CA VAL A 265 -2.99 -13.94 -5.92
C VAL A 265 -1.79 -13.35 -6.68
N GLY A 266 -1.03 -12.45 -6.06
CA GLY A 266 0.08 -11.74 -6.70
C GLY A 266 -0.35 -10.85 -7.88
N PHE A 267 -1.54 -10.27 -7.81
CA PHE A 267 -2.13 -9.43 -8.83
C PHE A 267 -1.81 -7.96 -8.59
N LEU A 268 -1.41 -7.24 -9.64
CA LEU A 268 -1.28 -5.79 -9.62
C LEU A 268 -1.92 -5.18 -10.86
N LYS A 269 -2.79 -4.20 -10.65
CA LYS A 269 -3.38 -3.41 -11.72
C LYS A 269 -3.34 -1.93 -11.37
N VAL A 270 -2.98 -1.11 -12.34
CA VAL A 270 -2.99 0.35 -12.22
C VAL A 270 -3.81 0.94 -13.36
N ASP A 271 -4.80 1.73 -12.98
CA ASP A 271 -5.67 2.47 -13.90
C ASP A 271 -5.55 3.96 -13.66
N ILE A 272 -5.86 4.76 -14.69
CA ILE A 272 -5.97 6.20 -14.60
C ILE A 272 -7.28 6.69 -15.22
N ASP A 273 -7.89 7.69 -14.61
CA ASP A 273 -8.96 8.49 -15.18
C ASP A 273 -8.48 9.93 -15.31
N TYR A 274 -8.13 10.34 -16.54
CA TYR A 274 -7.67 11.69 -16.84
C TYR A 274 -8.75 12.77 -16.69
N SER A 275 -10.03 12.36 -16.73
CA SER A 275 -11.17 13.27 -16.76
C SER A 275 -11.80 13.51 -15.38
N GLY A 276 -11.52 12.62 -14.42
CA GLY A 276 -12.18 12.58 -13.12
C GLY A 276 -13.66 12.17 -13.17
N LYS A 277 -14.14 11.65 -14.32
CA LYS A 277 -15.55 11.27 -14.57
C LYS A 277 -15.83 9.76 -14.48
N GLY A 278 -14.88 8.98 -13.96
CA GLY A 278 -14.98 7.53 -13.83
C GLY A 278 -14.60 6.75 -15.09
N GLN A 279 -13.91 7.38 -16.04
CA GLN A 279 -13.45 6.71 -17.26
C GLN A 279 -12.06 6.11 -17.04
N TRP A 280 -12.03 4.92 -16.46
CA TRP A 280 -10.78 4.21 -16.14
C TRP A 280 -10.10 3.65 -17.39
N ILE A 281 -8.83 4.01 -17.57
CA ILE A 281 -7.95 3.51 -18.60
C ILE A 281 -6.86 2.67 -17.93
N GLN A 282 -6.72 1.42 -18.36
CA GLN A 282 -5.68 0.55 -17.85
C GLN A 282 -4.30 1.00 -18.31
N LEU A 283 -3.41 1.26 -17.34
CA LEU A 283 -2.01 1.57 -17.60
C LEU A 283 -1.14 0.33 -17.51
N PHE A 284 -1.36 -0.47 -16.47
CA PHE A 284 -0.57 -1.67 -16.20
C PHE A 284 -1.46 -2.75 -15.60
N LYS A 285 -1.19 -4.00 -15.97
CA LYS A 285 -1.81 -5.18 -15.38
C LYS A 285 -0.82 -6.33 -15.40
N GLN A 286 -0.63 -6.95 -14.24
CA GLN A 286 0.08 -8.21 -14.11
C GLN A 286 -0.80 -9.17 -13.30
N ALA A 287 -1.12 -10.30 -13.92
CA ALA A 287 -2.10 -11.24 -13.40
C ALA A 287 -1.60 -12.00 -12.16
N THR A 288 -0.31 -12.34 -12.12
CA THR A 288 0.31 -13.14 -11.06
C THR A 288 1.78 -12.76 -10.87
N GLY A 289 2.34 -13.09 -9.71
CA GLY A 289 3.77 -13.01 -9.45
C GLY A 289 4.30 -11.63 -9.05
N VAL A 290 3.45 -10.64 -8.82
CA VAL A 290 3.89 -9.33 -8.27
C VAL A 290 3.89 -9.39 -6.76
N GLN A 291 5.03 -9.06 -6.16
CA GLN A 291 5.13 -8.86 -4.73
C GLN A 291 5.57 -7.43 -4.42
N LEU A 292 4.72 -6.71 -3.68
CA LEU A 292 5.09 -5.42 -3.13
C LEU A 292 5.79 -5.62 -1.79
N PRO A 293 6.97 -5.01 -1.56
CA PRO A 293 7.67 -5.08 -0.28
C PRO A 293 6.77 -4.69 0.90
N LYS A 294 6.92 -5.37 2.03
CA LYS A 294 6.32 -5.03 3.33
C LYS A 294 7.40 -4.64 4.32
N ASN A 295 7.02 -3.89 5.35
CA ASN A 295 7.90 -3.72 6.51
C ASN A 295 8.12 -5.10 7.16
N PRO A 296 9.36 -5.61 7.25
CA PRO A 296 9.61 -6.95 7.79
C PRO A 296 9.35 -7.06 9.30
N ALA A 297 9.28 -5.94 10.02
CA ALA A 297 8.99 -5.92 11.45
C ALA A 297 7.50 -5.85 11.77
N THR A 298 6.73 -5.11 10.97
CA THR A 298 5.29 -4.86 11.24
C THR A 298 4.34 -5.56 10.27
N GLY A 299 4.82 -6.00 9.10
CA GLY A 299 3.98 -6.53 8.03
C GLY A 299 3.23 -5.45 7.24
N GLU A 300 3.44 -4.17 7.54
CA GLU A 300 2.66 -3.06 6.97
C GLU A 300 3.20 -2.58 5.63
N ARG A 301 2.33 -1.88 4.89
CA ARG A 301 2.70 -1.04 3.74
C ARG A 301 2.18 0.37 3.95
N TYR A 302 2.95 1.33 3.47
CA TYR A 302 2.64 2.75 3.63
C TYR A 302 2.36 3.38 2.28
N ILE A 303 1.31 4.19 2.22
CA ILE A 303 0.89 4.91 1.02
C ILE A 303 1.49 6.30 1.10
N GLY A 304 2.23 6.69 0.06
CA GLY A 304 2.86 7.99 -0.01
C GLY A 304 2.52 8.73 -1.30
N ILE A 305 2.39 10.05 -1.20
CA ILE A 305 2.24 10.94 -2.35
C ILE A 305 3.24 12.08 -2.19
N GLY A 306 4.03 12.32 -3.23
CA GLY A 306 5.11 13.30 -3.21
C GLY A 306 5.12 14.11 -4.48
N SER A 307 5.62 15.34 -4.38
CA SER A 307 5.97 16.16 -5.53
C SER A 307 7.27 16.90 -5.29
N ARG A 308 7.94 17.23 -6.39
CA ARG A 308 9.16 18.03 -6.41
C ARG A 308 9.11 19.05 -7.54
N THR A 309 9.71 20.21 -7.27
CA THR A 309 10.11 21.21 -8.23
C THR A 309 11.63 21.27 -8.29
N GLY A 310 12.18 21.39 -9.48
CA GLY A 310 13.60 21.60 -9.71
C GLY A 310 13.88 23.03 -10.16
N THR A 311 14.54 23.15 -11.31
CA THR A 311 14.78 24.45 -11.97
C THR A 311 13.47 25.10 -12.42
N TYR A 312 12.54 24.26 -12.88
CA TYR A 312 11.16 24.60 -13.19
C TYR A 312 10.26 24.22 -12.01
N SER A 313 9.09 24.85 -11.98
CA SER A 313 8.15 24.68 -10.88
C SER A 313 6.75 24.53 -11.41
N GLN A 314 5.98 23.67 -10.76
CA GLN A 314 4.56 23.49 -11.02
C GLN A 314 3.79 23.30 -9.73
N THR A 315 2.50 23.58 -9.79
CA THR A 315 1.60 23.32 -8.68
C THR A 315 1.04 21.91 -8.80
N VAL A 316 1.26 21.08 -7.78
CA VAL A 316 0.65 19.75 -7.65
C VAL A 316 -0.26 19.75 -6.45
N ILE A 317 -1.51 19.37 -6.68
CA ILE A 317 -2.58 19.37 -5.68
C ILE A 317 -3.08 17.95 -5.48
N LEU A 318 -3.19 17.54 -4.22
CA LEU A 318 -3.84 16.32 -3.77
C LEU A 318 -5.22 16.67 -3.21
N HIS A 319 -6.28 16.10 -3.78
CA HIS A 319 -7.66 16.31 -3.34
C HIS A 319 -8.12 15.22 -2.36
N ASN A 320 -7.76 13.96 -2.61
CA ASN A 320 -8.22 12.83 -1.79
C ASN A 320 -7.34 11.60 -1.98
N VAL A 321 -7.25 10.77 -0.94
CA VAL A 321 -6.72 9.41 -1.00
C VAL A 321 -7.76 8.49 -0.36
N GLU A 322 -8.30 7.57 -1.15
CA GLU A 322 -9.27 6.58 -0.66
C GLU A 322 -8.66 5.19 -0.78
N THR A 323 -8.55 4.51 0.34
CA THR A 323 -8.04 3.15 0.43
C THR A 323 -9.14 2.22 0.90
N TYR A 324 -9.25 1.09 0.23
CA TYR A 324 -10.21 0.04 0.52
C TYR A 324 -9.49 -1.29 0.60
N GLU A 325 -10.00 -2.18 1.43
CA GLU A 325 -9.48 -3.52 1.61
C GLU A 325 -10.54 -4.55 1.27
N TYR A 326 -10.11 -5.74 0.85
CA TYR A 326 -10.98 -6.83 0.51
C TYR A 326 -10.93 -7.89 1.60
N HIS A 327 -12.04 -8.10 2.29
CA HIS A 327 -12.13 -9.09 3.35
C HIS A 327 -13.37 -9.95 3.19
N TRP A 328 -13.45 -11.04 3.95
CA TRP A 328 -14.68 -11.81 4.09
C TRP A 328 -15.84 -10.94 4.62
N ALA A 329 -17.01 -11.06 3.99
CA ALA A 329 -18.20 -10.26 4.22
C ALA A 329 -18.88 -10.50 5.58
N SER A 330 -18.61 -11.63 6.23
CA SER A 330 -19.29 -11.99 7.48
C SER A 330 -18.31 -12.47 8.55
N SER A 331 -18.58 -12.08 9.79
CA SER A 331 -17.91 -12.50 11.02
C SER A 331 -18.18 -13.97 11.40
N THR A 332 -18.30 -14.89 10.43
CA THR A 332 -18.16 -16.34 10.71
C THR A 332 -16.72 -16.73 11.09
N SER A 333 -15.84 -15.75 11.30
CA SER A 333 -14.52 -15.89 11.90
C SER A 333 -14.56 -16.26 13.39
N ALA A 334 -15.74 -16.37 14.03
CA ALA A 334 -15.86 -16.75 15.45
C ALA A 334 -15.88 -18.27 15.70
N GLU A 335 -16.18 -19.10 14.70
CA GLU A 335 -16.25 -20.56 14.84
C GLU A 335 -15.70 -21.27 13.60
N GLY A 336 -14.40 -21.11 13.33
CA GLY A 336 -13.69 -21.77 12.22
C GLY A 336 -13.01 -20.77 11.30
N ALA A 337 -11.85 -20.28 11.72
CA ALA A 337 -11.07 -19.27 11.00
C ALA A 337 -10.53 -19.80 9.66
N GLU A 338 -11.31 -19.64 8.59
CA GLU A 338 -10.77 -19.57 7.23
C GLU A 338 -9.99 -18.26 7.11
N GLY A 339 -8.66 -18.32 7.25
CA GLY A 339 -7.80 -17.17 7.02
C GLY A 339 -7.89 -16.67 5.57
N GLU A 340 -7.48 -15.42 5.34
CA GLU A 340 -7.36 -14.85 3.99
C GLU A 340 -6.24 -15.54 3.18
N ASP A 341 -5.36 -16.28 3.88
CA ASP A 341 -4.37 -17.20 3.32
C ASP A 341 -4.94 -18.58 2.94
N THR A 342 -6.18 -18.65 2.45
CA THR A 342 -6.80 -19.90 2.00
C THR A 342 -7.07 -19.88 0.50
N PHE A 343 -7.06 -21.06 -0.12
CA PHE A 343 -7.43 -21.18 -1.53
C PHE A 343 -8.90 -20.81 -1.79
N ASP A 344 -9.78 -21.05 -0.81
CA ASP A 344 -11.19 -20.64 -0.88
C ASP A 344 -11.34 -19.12 -0.96
N TYR A 345 -10.53 -18.37 -0.19
CA TYR A 345 -10.47 -16.91 -0.30
C TYR A 345 -10.00 -16.48 -1.70
N VAL A 346 -8.97 -17.14 -2.24
CA VAL A 346 -8.47 -16.89 -3.60
C VAL A 346 -9.56 -17.12 -4.66
N GLN A 347 -10.35 -18.18 -4.56
CA GLN A 347 -11.46 -18.40 -5.48
C GLN A 347 -12.54 -17.32 -5.37
N GLU A 348 -12.86 -16.89 -4.17
CA GLU A 348 -13.89 -15.86 -3.96
C GLU A 348 -13.41 -14.47 -4.40
N ILE A 349 -12.15 -14.10 -4.15
CA ILE A 349 -11.63 -12.82 -4.61
C ILE A 349 -11.49 -12.77 -6.14
N THR A 350 -11.11 -13.88 -6.78
CA THR A 350 -11.06 -13.95 -8.25
C THR A 350 -12.46 -13.84 -8.88
N LYS A 351 -13.50 -14.41 -8.25
CA LYS A 351 -14.90 -14.17 -8.62
C LYS A 351 -15.30 -12.70 -8.43
N PHE A 352 -14.94 -12.12 -7.29
CA PHE A 352 -15.21 -10.71 -6.99
C PHE A 352 -14.57 -9.77 -8.03
N LEU A 353 -13.31 -9.99 -8.38
CA LEU A 353 -12.62 -9.22 -9.43
C LEU A 353 -13.32 -9.33 -10.79
N LYS A 354 -13.75 -10.55 -11.16
CA LYS A 354 -14.46 -10.77 -12.41
C LYS A 354 -15.78 -10.03 -12.45
N TRP A 355 -16.51 -10.05 -11.33
CA TRP A 355 -17.83 -9.43 -11.24
C TRP A 355 -17.75 -7.90 -11.14
N GLN A 356 -16.91 -7.36 -10.26
CA GLN A 356 -16.85 -5.92 -9.97
C GLN A 356 -15.94 -5.15 -10.94
N LEU A 357 -14.86 -5.78 -11.41
CA LEU A 357 -13.84 -5.11 -12.23
C LEU A 357 -13.74 -5.67 -13.65
N GLY A 358 -14.50 -6.73 -13.97
CA GLY A 358 -14.41 -7.41 -15.27
C GLY A 358 -13.12 -8.21 -15.47
N GLU A 359 -12.34 -8.43 -14.41
CA GLU A 359 -11.02 -9.03 -14.48
C GLU A 359 -11.06 -10.53 -14.19
N SER A 360 -10.59 -11.34 -15.13
CA SER A 360 -10.43 -12.78 -14.89
C SER A 360 -8.97 -13.12 -14.60
N ILE A 361 -8.76 -13.76 -13.46
CA ILE A 361 -7.49 -14.38 -13.08
C ILE A 361 -7.79 -15.87 -12.92
N LYS A 362 -7.01 -16.72 -13.58
CA LYS A 362 -7.04 -18.15 -13.35
C LYS A 362 -5.88 -18.46 -12.42
N MET A 363 -6.19 -19.03 -11.27
CA MET A 363 -5.19 -19.55 -10.34
C MET A 363 -5.65 -20.92 -9.89
N GLU A 364 -4.87 -21.93 -10.24
CA GLU A 364 -5.09 -23.31 -9.78
C GLU A 364 -4.51 -23.51 -8.38
N GLU A 365 -4.94 -24.55 -7.67
CA GLU A 365 -4.50 -24.82 -6.29
C GLU A 365 -2.98 -25.04 -6.21
N ASP A 366 -2.40 -25.76 -7.18
CA ASP A 366 -0.95 -25.98 -7.26
C ASP A 366 -0.17 -24.68 -7.48
N GLU A 367 -0.71 -23.79 -8.32
CA GLU A 367 -0.12 -22.47 -8.57
C GLU A 367 -0.20 -21.59 -7.32
N TYR A 368 -1.33 -21.65 -6.61
CA TYR A 368 -1.52 -20.97 -5.34
C TYR A 368 -0.53 -21.48 -4.27
N LEU A 369 -0.38 -22.80 -4.11
CA LEU A 369 0.57 -23.38 -3.15
C LEU A 369 2.01 -22.94 -3.46
N LYS A 370 2.39 -22.94 -4.75
CA LYS A 370 3.70 -22.42 -5.18
C LYS A 370 3.86 -20.93 -4.87
N TRP A 371 2.82 -20.13 -5.11
CA TRP A 371 2.82 -18.70 -4.80
C TRP A 371 2.92 -18.44 -3.29
N SER A 372 2.13 -19.14 -2.48
CA SER A 372 2.13 -19.04 -1.03
C SER A 372 3.49 -19.40 -0.43
N LEU A 373 4.15 -20.44 -0.97
CA LEU A 373 5.53 -20.79 -0.61
C LEU A 373 6.53 -19.69 -0.97
N LEU A 374 6.45 -19.13 -2.19
CA LEU A 374 7.33 -18.03 -2.62
C LEU A 374 7.16 -16.80 -1.71
N ARG A 375 5.93 -16.41 -1.44
CA ARG A 375 5.58 -15.31 -0.54
C ARG A 375 6.22 -15.49 0.85
N THR A 376 6.09 -16.69 1.42
CA THR A 376 6.62 -17.01 2.75
C THR A 376 8.16 -17.00 2.78
N GLN A 377 8.82 -17.55 1.76
CA GLN A 377 10.30 -17.58 1.67
C GLN A 377 10.91 -16.18 1.60
N MET A 378 10.26 -15.26 0.88
CA MET A 378 10.76 -13.89 0.76
C MET A 378 10.62 -13.13 2.09
N PHE A 379 9.50 -13.30 2.80
CA PHE A 379 9.31 -12.67 4.11
C PHE A 379 10.31 -13.17 5.17
N ASP A 380 10.58 -14.48 5.21
CA ASP A 380 11.56 -15.06 6.12
C ASP A 380 13.00 -14.57 5.81
N GLY A 381 13.30 -14.35 4.53
CA GLY A 381 14.56 -13.72 4.09
C GLY A 381 14.78 -12.33 4.67
N ASP A 382 13.73 -11.51 4.75
CA ASP A 382 13.81 -10.17 5.30
C ASP A 382 13.81 -10.17 6.85
N LEU A 383 13.05 -11.06 7.48
CA LEU A 383 13.11 -11.29 8.93
C LEU A 383 14.51 -11.75 9.38
N LYS A 384 15.14 -12.65 8.63
CA LYS A 384 16.50 -13.11 8.91
C LYS A 384 17.50 -11.96 8.90
N LYS A 385 17.40 -11.04 7.93
CA LYS A 385 18.24 -9.82 7.91
C LYS A 385 18.04 -8.95 9.16
N LEU A 386 16.80 -8.80 9.64
CA LEU A 386 16.52 -8.07 10.87
C LEU A 386 17.11 -8.76 12.11
N ARG A 387 17.02 -10.10 12.18
CA ARG A 387 17.56 -10.88 13.30
C ARG A 387 19.10 -10.84 13.36
N ASP A 388 19.73 -10.88 12.19
CA ASP A 388 21.19 -10.87 12.06
C ASP A 388 21.78 -9.45 12.15
N ALA A 389 20.94 -8.41 12.14
CA ALA A 389 21.38 -7.04 12.39
C ALA A 389 21.93 -6.90 13.82
N PRO A 390 23.08 -6.23 14.02
CA PRO A 390 23.66 -6.08 15.34
C PRO A 390 22.64 -5.39 16.27
N PRO A 391 22.39 -5.94 17.47
CA PRO A 391 21.33 -5.44 18.34
C PRO A 391 21.54 -3.95 18.63
N LYS A 392 20.53 -3.12 18.35
CA LYS A 392 20.52 -1.70 18.73
C LYS A 392 20.90 -1.62 20.21
N LYS A 393 22.09 -1.10 20.50
CA LYS A 393 22.68 -1.09 21.84
C LYS A 393 21.84 -0.18 22.74
N ARG A 394 20.80 -0.75 23.35
CA ARG A 394 19.92 -0.05 24.30
C ARG A 394 20.79 0.64 25.34
N TRP A 395 20.63 1.95 25.46
CA TRP A 395 21.27 2.73 26.50
C TRP A 395 20.88 2.14 27.86
N SER A 396 21.83 1.47 28.50
CA SER A 396 21.66 0.96 29.86
C SER A 396 21.94 2.11 30.83
N PRO A 397 20.95 2.61 31.58
CA PRO A 397 21.18 3.65 32.58
C PRO A 397 22.20 3.21 33.64
N MET A 398 22.29 1.90 33.89
CA MET A 398 23.27 1.31 34.82
C MET A 398 24.71 1.35 34.27
N GLY A 399 24.86 1.28 32.94
CA GLY A 399 26.16 1.46 32.27
C GLY A 399 26.67 2.90 32.33
N PHE A 400 25.75 3.87 32.25
CA PHE A 400 26.08 5.28 32.47
C PHE A 400 26.52 5.51 33.92
N LEU A 401 25.74 5.03 34.90
CA LEU A 401 26.03 5.19 36.33
C LEU A 401 27.41 4.65 36.73
N LYS A 402 27.79 3.46 36.23
CA LYS A 402 29.11 2.87 36.49
C LYS A 402 30.25 3.76 35.96
N ARG A 403 30.08 4.35 34.77
CA ARG A 403 31.09 5.24 34.18
C ARG A 403 31.20 6.55 34.97
N THR A 404 30.10 7.10 35.45
CA THR A 404 30.11 8.31 36.30
C THR A 404 30.78 8.04 37.65
N CYS A 405 30.52 6.89 38.28
CA CYS A 405 31.19 6.51 39.54
C CYS A 405 32.71 6.36 39.38
N ILE A 406 33.17 5.76 38.27
CA ILE A 406 34.61 5.64 37.98
C ILE A 406 35.26 7.02 37.82
N TRP A 407 34.61 7.94 37.09
CA TRP A 407 35.10 9.31 36.94
C TRP A 407 35.15 10.07 38.28
N PHE A 408 34.16 9.89 39.14
CA PHE A 408 34.16 10.45 40.49
C PHE A 408 35.32 9.91 41.34
N ALA A 409 35.57 8.60 41.29
CA ALA A 409 36.67 7.98 42.03
C ALA A 409 38.04 8.50 41.56
N ILE A 410 38.24 8.64 40.24
CA ILE A 410 39.48 9.21 39.68
C ILE A 410 39.65 10.66 40.13
N THR A 411 38.59 11.47 40.06
CA THR A 411 38.63 12.87 40.48
C THR A 411 38.96 13.00 41.98
N ALA A 412 38.39 12.14 42.81
CA ALA A 412 38.68 12.09 44.24
C ALA A 412 40.13 11.69 44.52
N CYS A 413 40.68 10.70 43.83
CA CYS A 413 42.08 10.31 43.94
C CYS A 413 43.02 11.47 43.55
N VAL A 414 42.75 12.13 42.43
CA VAL A 414 43.54 13.30 41.99
C VAL A 414 43.47 14.42 43.03
N TYR A 415 42.30 14.68 43.61
CA TYR A 415 42.13 15.67 44.66
C TYR A 415 42.95 15.32 45.92
N LEU A 416 42.90 14.06 46.38
CA LEU A 416 43.67 13.61 47.54
C LEU A 416 45.18 13.70 47.31
N VAL A 417 45.66 13.33 46.12
CA VAL A 417 47.07 13.51 45.72
C VAL A 417 47.45 14.99 45.72
N SER A 418 46.60 15.85 45.18
CA SER A 418 46.76 17.32 45.22
C SER A 418 46.89 17.86 46.65
N VAL A 419 46.02 17.42 47.57
CA VAL A 419 46.05 17.82 48.99
C VAL A 419 47.33 17.31 49.66
N TYR A 420 47.70 16.06 49.40
CA TYR A 420 48.91 15.44 49.95
C TYR A 420 50.18 16.18 49.51
N ILE A 421 50.30 16.50 48.22
CA ILE A 421 51.40 17.32 47.67
C ILE A 421 51.42 18.69 48.35
N ARG A 422 50.25 19.34 48.50
CA ARG A 422 50.13 20.66 49.15
C ARG A 422 50.59 20.61 50.62
N VAL A 423 50.28 19.54 51.36
CA VAL A 423 50.73 19.35 52.75
C VAL A 423 52.23 19.12 52.84
N ILE A 424 52.82 18.31 51.95
CA ILE A 424 54.28 18.09 51.88
C ILE A 424 55.02 19.39 51.56
N LEU A 425 54.54 20.16 50.57
CA LEU A 425 55.13 21.45 50.20
C LEU A 425 55.07 22.46 51.35
N ARG A 426 54.02 22.40 52.19
CA ARG A 426 53.89 23.22 53.39
C ARG A 426 54.85 22.79 54.51
N ARG A 427 55.02 21.48 54.75
CA ARG A 427 55.96 20.94 55.75
C ARG A 427 57.43 21.17 55.37
N LYS A 428 57.79 21.13 54.08
CA LYS A 428 59.15 21.43 53.61
C LYS A 428 59.49 22.93 53.58
N GLY A 429 58.59 23.81 54.03
CA GLY A 429 58.87 25.25 54.13
C GLY A 429 58.99 25.99 52.80
N ILE A 430 58.71 25.34 51.67
CA ILE A 430 58.79 25.91 50.31
C ILE A 430 57.63 26.88 50.06
N LEU A 431 56.48 26.67 50.72
CA LEU A 431 55.37 27.63 50.78
C LEU A 431 55.56 28.66 51.91
N ARG A 432 56.75 29.28 52.00
CA ARG A 432 56.89 30.56 52.69
C ARG A 432 56.32 31.65 51.78
N SER A 433 55.11 32.07 52.13
CA SER A 433 54.48 33.36 51.85
C SER A 433 55.37 34.36 51.08
N ARG A 434 55.13 34.48 49.78
CA ARG A 434 55.21 35.76 49.09
C ARG A 434 53.83 36.08 48.52
N PHE A 435 52.88 36.38 49.40
CA PHE A 435 51.80 37.30 49.03
C PHE A 435 52.43 38.69 48.84
N HIS A 436 53.04 38.88 47.67
CA HIS A 436 53.34 40.21 47.17
C HIS A 436 52.05 40.74 46.58
N LYS A 437 51.58 41.86 47.15
CA LYS A 437 50.47 42.67 46.64
C LYS A 437 50.60 42.84 45.14
N ARG A 438 49.72 42.19 44.37
CA ARG A 438 49.35 42.64 43.04
C ARG A 438 47.87 42.98 43.12
N ASN A 439 47.61 44.29 43.14
CA ASN A 439 46.29 44.83 42.87
C ASN A 439 45.87 44.32 41.49
N PHE A 440 44.91 43.39 41.45
CA PHE A 440 44.18 43.11 40.23
C PHE A 440 43.17 44.24 40.05
N PRO A 441 43.21 45.00 38.94
CA PRO A 441 42.13 45.91 38.62
C PRO A 441 40.87 45.08 38.40
N VAL A 442 39.84 45.41 39.16
CA VAL A 442 38.46 45.01 38.91
C VAL A 442 38.08 45.56 37.54
N GLY A 443 37.85 44.68 36.57
CA GLY A 443 37.52 45.07 35.21
C GLY A 443 36.98 43.90 34.40
N ILE A 444 35.66 43.90 34.26
CA ILE A 444 34.90 43.39 33.10
C ILE A 444 34.72 41.88 33.03
N LEU A 445 33.53 41.44 33.46
CA LEU A 445 32.69 40.49 32.74
C LEU A 445 31.24 40.89 33.02
N GLY A 446 30.67 41.63 32.05
CA GLY A 446 29.29 41.43 31.64
C GLY A 446 29.26 40.38 30.54
#